data_AF-A0A3D1Q8J1-F1
#
_entry.id   AF-A0A3D1Q8J1-F1
#
_cell.length_a   1.000
_cell.length_b   1.000
_cell.length_c   1.000
_cell.angle_alpha   90.00
_cell.angle_beta   90.00
_cell.angle_gamma   90.00
#
_symmetry.space_group_name_H-M   'P 1'
#
loop_
_entity.id
_entity.type
_entity.pdbx_description
1 polymer ?
#
loop_
_entity_poly.entity_id
_entity_poly.type
_entity_poly.pdbx_seq_one_letter_code
_entity_poly.pdbx_strand_id
1 'polypeptide(L)'
;EEPEPDDIRLTDIEGHWAEANIRHLIAMGAIDGYPDNTFRPDNPITRAEFTVIAVKAFGLPAASGQVFADTADHWARDYIAAAAAIGIVSGYNDREFGPDDHIT
;
A
#
# COMPACT_ATOMS: atom_id res chain seq x y z
N GLU A 1 25.01 -18.91 0.63
CA GLU A 1 24.62 -17.99 1.71
C GLU A 1 23.38 -17.27 1.21
N GLU A 2 22.27 -17.37 1.93
CA GLU A 2 21.15 -16.45 1.73
C GLU A 2 21.64 -15.06 2.15
N PRO A 3 21.35 -13.99 1.38
CA PRO A 3 21.66 -12.66 1.86
C PRO A 3 20.88 -12.43 3.15
N GLU A 4 21.58 -12.14 4.24
CA GLU A 4 20.99 -11.56 5.45
C GLU A 4 20.15 -10.36 4.99
N PRO A 5 18.89 -10.22 5.47
CA PRO A 5 18.06 -9.11 5.06
C PRO A 5 18.85 -7.84 5.37
N ASP A 6 19.13 -7.03 4.35
CA ASP A 6 19.68 -5.69 4.56
C ASP A 6 18.83 -5.07 5.66
N ASP A 7 19.44 -4.83 6.82
CA ASP A 7 18.79 -4.22 7.97
C ASP A 7 18.27 -2.87 7.46
N ILE A 8 17.00 -2.81 7.06
CA ILE A 8 16.40 -1.61 6.47
C ILE A 8 16.41 -0.56 7.57
N ARG A 9 17.48 0.23 7.59
CA ARG A 9 17.76 1.26 8.58
C ARG A 9 17.04 2.52 8.17
N LEU A 10 15.75 2.55 8.47
CA LEU A 10 14.96 3.78 8.38
C LEU A 10 15.39 4.74 9.49
N THR A 11 15.74 5.95 9.09
CA THR A 11 16.32 6.98 9.97
C THR A 11 15.29 7.86 10.67
N ASP A 12 14.02 7.76 10.28
CA ASP A 12 12.94 8.68 10.65
C ASP A 12 11.75 8.00 11.33
N ILE A 13 11.91 6.75 11.78
CA ILE A 13 10.86 6.01 12.50
C ILE A 13 11.18 5.76 13.98
N GLU A 14 12.40 6.04 14.44
CA GLU A 14 12.82 5.76 15.82
C GLU A 14 11.97 6.55 16.83
N GLY A 15 11.31 5.84 17.74
CA GLY A 15 10.44 6.44 18.76
C GLY A 15 9.08 6.91 18.22
N HIS A 16 8.81 6.73 16.93
CA HIS A 16 7.48 6.97 16.35
C HIS A 16 6.51 5.86 16.79
N TRP A 17 5.26 6.21 17.11
CA TRP A 17 4.27 5.23 17.60
C TRP A 17 4.01 4.08 16.62
N ALA A 18 4.20 4.33 15.32
CA ALA A 18 4.01 3.35 14.25
C ALA A 18 5.26 2.50 13.96
N GLU A 19 6.40 2.74 14.62
CA GLU A 19 7.69 2.11 14.31
C GLU A 19 7.57 0.58 14.17
N ALA A 20 6.99 -0.08 15.18
CA ALA A 20 6.84 -1.54 15.18
C ALA A 20 5.99 -2.05 14.01
N ASN A 21 4.93 -1.32 13.66
CA ASN A 21 4.04 -1.68 12.55
C ASN A 21 4.73 -1.47 11.19
N ILE A 22 5.50 -0.40 11.05
CA ILE A 22 6.28 -0.12 9.83
C ILE A 22 7.29 -1.24 9.59
N ARG A 23 8.08 -1.59 10.62
CA ARG A 23 9.05 -2.70 10.54
C ARG A 23 8.37 -4.03 10.18
N HIS A 24 7.20 -4.29 10.74
CA HIS A 24 6.45 -5.50 10.46
C HIS A 24 5.94 -5.56 9.00
N LEU A 25 5.36 -4.46 8.49
CA LEU A 25 4.89 -4.38 7.11
C LEU A 25 6.04 -4.48 6.10
N ILE A 26 7.21 -3.94 6.41
CA ILE A 26 8.44 -4.11 5.61
C ILE A 26 8.86 -5.58 5.59
N ALA A 27 8.90 -6.25 6.74
CA ALA A 27 9.25 -7.67 6.83
C ALA A 27 8.29 -8.58 6.04
N MET A 28 7.04 -8.13 5.84
CA MET A 28 6.06 -8.81 4.99
C MET A 28 6.16 -8.43 3.49
N GLY A 29 7.02 -7.47 3.13
CA GLY A 29 7.12 -6.94 1.76
C GLY A 29 5.90 -6.11 1.33
N ALA A 30 5.11 -5.62 2.29
CA ALA A 30 3.89 -4.85 2.02
C ALA A 30 4.18 -3.37 1.73
N ILE A 31 5.23 -2.82 2.35
CA ILE A 31 5.74 -1.46 2.15
C ILE A 31 7.26 -1.51 2.03
N ASP A 32 7.83 -0.45 1.46
CA ASP A 32 9.26 -0.22 1.36
C ASP A 32 9.59 1.20 1.84
N GLY A 33 10.86 1.41 2.21
CA GLY A 33 11.39 2.75 2.44
C GLY A 33 11.80 3.44 1.14
N TYR A 34 12.14 4.72 1.24
CA TYR A 34 12.72 5.49 0.16
C TYR A 34 14.23 5.23 0.02
N PRO A 35 14.84 5.50 -1.16
CA PRO A 35 16.28 5.32 -1.38
C PRO A 35 17.18 6.17 -0.47
N ASP A 36 16.62 7.18 0.21
CA ASP A 36 17.30 8.06 1.16
C ASP A 36 17.27 7.53 2.61
N ASN A 37 16.86 6.26 2.81
CA ASN A 37 16.71 5.62 4.13
C ASN A 37 15.65 6.29 5.02
N THR A 38 14.58 6.82 4.42
CA THR A 38 13.41 7.35 5.13
C THR A 38 12.16 6.52 4.85
N PHE A 39 11.15 6.60 5.71
CA PHE A 39 9.81 6.07 5.47
C PHE A 39 8.75 7.17 5.40
N ARG A 40 8.98 8.28 6.11
CA ARG A 40 8.11 9.45 6.21
C ARG A 40 6.75 9.10 6.84
N PRO A 41 6.75 8.62 8.10
CA PRO A 41 5.57 8.02 8.73
C PRO A 41 4.37 8.97 8.90
N ASP A 42 4.62 10.29 8.86
CA ASP A 42 3.59 11.33 8.98
C ASP A 42 3.08 11.83 7.62
N ASN A 43 3.65 11.36 6.51
CA ASN A 43 3.17 11.75 5.18
C ASN A 43 1.80 11.10 4.92
N PRO A 44 0.83 11.86 4.39
CA PRO A 44 -0.41 11.26 3.93
C PRO A 44 -0.11 10.31 2.77
N ILE A 45 -0.90 9.24 2.69
CA ILE A 45 -0.89 8.32 1.56
C ILE A 45 -2.19 8.46 0.78
N THR A 46 -2.10 8.12 -0.50
CA THR A 46 -3.25 8.02 -1.40
C THR A 46 -4.09 6.78 -1.09
N ARG A 47 -5.35 6.80 -1.55
CA ARG A 47 -6.24 5.62 -1.49
C ARG A 47 -5.65 4.44 -2.26
N ALA A 48 -4.95 4.68 -3.38
CA ALA A 48 -4.26 3.64 -4.13
C ALA A 48 -3.11 3.00 -3.33
N GLU A 49 -2.25 3.81 -2.71
CA GLU A 49 -1.16 3.31 -1.86
C GLU A 49 -1.71 2.47 -0.70
N PHE A 50 -2.71 2.99 0.03
CA PHE A 50 -3.38 2.24 1.09
C PHE A 50 -3.89 0.87 0.60
N THR A 51 -4.54 0.86 -0.56
CA THR A 51 -5.11 -0.37 -1.14
C THR A 51 -4.03 -1.39 -1.47
N VAL A 52 -2.93 -0.96 -2.07
CA VAL A 52 -1.80 -1.84 -2.40
C VAL A 52 -1.17 -2.42 -1.15
N ILE A 53 -1.00 -1.59 -0.11
CA ILE A 53 -0.49 -2.04 1.20
C ILE A 53 -1.40 -3.11 1.79
N ALA A 54 -2.72 -2.89 1.80
CA ALA A 54 -3.69 -3.85 2.32
C ALA A 54 -3.62 -5.18 1.54
N VAL A 55 -3.64 -5.13 0.21
CA VAL A 55 -3.59 -6.33 -0.64
C VAL A 55 -2.32 -7.13 -0.40
N LYS A 56 -1.16 -6.47 -0.34
CA LYS A 56 0.12 -7.13 -0.06
C LYS A 56 0.18 -7.69 1.35
N ALA A 57 -0.21 -6.91 2.37
CA ALA A 57 -0.15 -7.31 3.77
C ALA A 57 -1.04 -8.53 4.07
N PHE A 58 -2.19 -8.64 3.40
CA PHE A 58 -3.08 -9.80 3.53
C PHE A 58 -2.73 -10.95 2.57
N GLY A 59 -1.66 -10.83 1.76
CA GLY A 59 -1.25 -11.85 0.81
C GLY A 59 -2.33 -12.18 -0.22
N LEU A 60 -3.17 -11.19 -0.56
CA LEU A 60 -4.31 -11.41 -1.43
C LEU A 60 -3.83 -11.54 -2.88
N PRO A 61 -4.34 -12.53 -3.63
CA PRO A 61 -3.98 -12.67 -5.03
C PRO A 61 -4.49 -11.46 -5.80
N ALA A 62 -3.69 -10.96 -6.75
CA ALA A 62 -4.19 -10.07 -7.78
C ALA A 62 -5.33 -10.80 -8.52
N ALA A 63 -6.53 -10.28 -8.39
CA ALA A 63 -7.74 -10.88 -8.92
C ALA A 63 -8.45 -9.89 -9.85
N SER A 64 -9.12 -10.44 -10.86
CA SER A 64 -9.98 -9.64 -11.73
C SER A 64 -11.22 -9.22 -10.95
N GLY A 65 -11.45 -7.92 -10.84
CA GLY A 65 -12.60 -7.33 -10.16
C GLY A 65 -13.19 -6.17 -10.94
N GLN A 66 -14.02 -5.37 -10.28
CA GLN A 66 -14.51 -4.12 -10.85
C GLN A 66 -13.33 -3.20 -11.15
N VAL A 67 -13.24 -2.74 -12.40
CA VAL A 67 -12.28 -1.70 -12.81
C VAL A 67 -13.04 -0.38 -12.89
N PHE A 68 -12.64 0.59 -12.07
CA PHE A 68 -13.17 1.94 -12.11
C PHE A 68 -12.54 2.71 -13.28
N ALA A 69 -13.29 3.63 -13.87
CA ALA A 69 -12.88 4.32 -15.09
C ALA A 69 -11.60 5.14 -14.90
N ASP A 70 -11.43 5.75 -13.72
CA ASP A 70 -10.26 6.50 -13.29
C ASP A 70 -9.06 5.61 -12.88
N THR A 71 -9.22 4.28 -12.89
CA THR A 71 -8.15 3.33 -12.56
C THR A 71 -7.64 2.54 -13.76
N ALA A 72 -8.26 2.68 -14.94
CA ALA A 72 -8.00 1.81 -16.09
C ALA A 72 -6.53 1.75 -16.51
N ASP A 73 -5.84 2.89 -16.48
CA ASP A 73 -4.41 3.03 -16.79
C ASP A 73 -3.55 3.30 -15.55
N HIS A 74 -4.12 3.17 -14.34
CA HIS A 74 -3.45 3.47 -13.09
C HIS A 74 -2.58 2.29 -12.62
N TRP A 75 -1.41 2.56 -12.05
CA TRP A 75 -0.45 1.52 -11.62
C TRP A 75 -1.04 0.56 -10.56
N ALA A 76 -1.98 1.05 -9.76
CA ALA A 76 -2.67 0.27 -8.74
C ALA A 76 -3.93 -0.47 -9.24
N ARG A 77 -4.23 -0.46 -10.55
CA ARG A 77 -5.49 -1.00 -11.12
C ARG A 77 -5.85 -2.38 -10.59
N ASP A 78 -4.92 -3.33 -10.70
CA ASP A 78 -5.20 -4.73 -10.36
C ASP A 78 -5.34 -4.94 -8.84
N TYR A 79 -4.64 -4.14 -8.04
CA TYR A 79 -4.79 -4.15 -6.57
C TYR A 79 -6.14 -3.58 -6.16
N ILE A 80 -6.57 -2.47 -6.77
CA ILE A 80 -7.87 -1.85 -6.53
C ILE A 80 -9.00 -2.81 -6.93
N ALA A 81 -8.90 -3.42 -8.11
CA ALA A 81 -9.89 -4.37 -8.59
C ALA A 81 -10.00 -5.59 -7.65
N ALA A 82 -8.87 -6.16 -7.22
CA ALA A 82 -8.85 -7.29 -6.30
C ALA A 82 -9.47 -6.94 -4.94
N ALA A 83 -9.10 -5.80 -4.36
CA ALA A 83 -9.62 -5.35 -3.07
C ALA A 83 -11.11 -5.02 -3.13
N ALA A 84 -11.58 -4.40 -4.23
CA ALA A 84 -13.00 -4.10 -4.43
C ALA A 84 -13.84 -5.37 -4.59
N ALA A 85 -13.34 -6.38 -5.32
CA ALA A 85 -14.05 -7.64 -5.56
C ALA A 85 -14.41 -8.40 -4.27
N ILE A 86 -13.64 -8.19 -3.20
CA ILE A 86 -13.85 -8.85 -1.90
C ILE A 86 -14.31 -7.88 -0.81
N GLY A 87 -14.62 -6.63 -1.17
CA GLY A 87 -15.22 -5.64 -0.26
C GLY A 87 -14.26 -5.00 0.74
N ILE A 88 -12.94 -5.01 0.50
CA ILE A 88 -11.97 -4.28 1.34
C ILE A 88 -12.04 -2.78 1.08
N VAL A 89 -12.26 -2.39 -0.18
CA VAL A 89 -12.38 -0.98 -0.59
C VAL A 89 -13.65 -0.78 -1.40
N SER A 90 -14.11 0.48 -1.43
CA SER A 90 -15.23 0.93 -2.26
C SER A 90 -14.85 2.22 -2.99
N GLY A 91 -15.39 2.40 -4.19
CA GLY A 91 -15.32 3.67 -4.91
C GLY A 91 -16.34 4.68 -4.38
N TYR A 92 -16.21 5.93 -4.80
CA TYR A 92 -17.23 6.96 -4.54
C TYR A 92 -18.55 6.63 -5.24
N ASN A 93 -18.45 5.93 -6.38
CA ASN A 93 -19.57 5.38 -7.13
C ASN A 93 -19.08 4.20 -7.98
N ASP A 94 -19.98 3.62 -8.80
CA ASP A 94 -19.68 2.46 -9.65
C ASP A 94 -18.59 2.70 -10.71
N ARG A 95 -18.19 3.95 -10.94
CA ARG A 95 -17.25 4.33 -12.00
C ARG A 95 -16.00 5.03 -11.51
N GLU A 96 -15.96 5.50 -10.26
CA GLU A 96 -14.91 6.37 -9.75
C GLU A 96 -14.41 5.88 -8.39
N PHE A 97 -13.10 5.67 -8.29
CA PHE A 97 -12.44 5.22 -7.07
C PHE A 97 -11.73 6.36 -6.32
N GLY A 98 -11.21 7.36 -7.03
CA GLY A 98 -10.32 8.39 -6.51
C GLY A 98 -8.95 7.81 -6.09
N PRO A 99 -8.17 7.17 -6.98
CA PRO A 99 -6.94 6.49 -6.60
C PRO A 99 -5.88 7.43 -5.99
N ASP A 100 -5.80 8.66 -6.49
CA ASP A 100 -4.80 9.65 -6.08
C ASP A 100 -5.29 10.59 -4.96
N ASP A 101 -6.54 10.45 -4.51
CA ASP A 101 -7.02 11.20 -3.36
C ASP A 101 -6.37 10.65 -2.09
N HIS A 102 -6.04 11.53 -1.14
CA HIS A 102 -5.57 11.11 0.16
C HIS A 102 -6.65 10.35 0.93
N ILE A 103 -6.24 9.33 1.68
CA ILE A 103 -7.11 8.68 2.65
C ILE A 103 -7.35 9.64 3.84
N THR A 104 -8.59 9.71 4.33
CA THR A 104 -9.02 10.60 5.42
C THR A 104 -9.53 9.85 6.62
#